data_AF-A0A960RY71-F1
#
_entry.id   AF-A0A960RY71-F1
#
_cell.length_a   1.000
_cell.length_b   1.000
_cell.length_c   1.000
_cell.angle_alpha   90.00
_cell.angle_beta   90.00
_cell.angle_gamma   90.00
#
_symmetry.space_group_name_H-M   'P 1'
#
loop_
_entity.id
_entity.type
_entity.pdbx_description
1 polymer ?
#
loop_
_entity_poly.entity_id
_entity_poly.type
_entity_poly.pdbx_seq_one_letter_code
_entity_poly.pdbx_strand_id
1 'polypeptide(L)'
;MALDRLENEPVSFSEFRSDRYQDWIEASNVLYQLYENPKLLFRTLSLKYRIEEENGGMSASITSGSDLEALIARAREYKKNQEILWRADLTEQDEGYLIRASRYPAYTEALMRDESSLKAFFDWIIRDGIPPEPYLEFPANSEVLMEHLLTGRIGTLGGDKLKVQKISVRGEVKKILSLPFEGKELSLLDKSQKVTFRGDYTLSIEEIFRLFQDKPKQFVNVEYFAQGVMNWNAQHLGYWIPKENRYSVINLEQIEWWRQLPPLEILDIEEAKNKYGSWINGMNWAVSAKAARQYCNLNIGKCHAYLEIAVPFKDGSYYVYDFGKFARHFPYGVVDNMKMFTYTTPATVAYPDENIYHTARQQVGYSFEMNHYQGLILMETIRKDIEGARAGNMVFQIEAENCAHWIQTHLEEILGKSKVPNLFRAKLNKSEAGGLVGGFLRMSRSAPKFLQVPILLSIHYPFGPWRGQYVTDRTGEKVFKSLNRTSFWKDIIVYTPAFLHYQFEKGILKPNLSYDELDEVIEKPDSSIELVEKSSKG
;
A
#
# COMPACT_ATOMS: atom_id res chain seq x y z
N MET A 1 -29.72 2.40 7.52
CA MET A 1 -30.69 2.47 8.66
C MET A 1 -30.78 3.90 9.18
N ALA A 2 -31.80 4.24 9.97
CA ALA A 2 -31.93 5.58 10.57
C ALA A 2 -30.72 5.95 11.46
N LEU A 3 -30.17 4.97 12.20
CA LEU A 3 -28.99 5.17 13.05
C LEU A 3 -27.71 5.52 12.26
N ASP A 4 -27.51 4.97 11.06
CA ASP A 4 -26.36 5.34 10.23
C ASP A 4 -26.38 6.84 9.88
N ARG A 5 -27.57 7.45 9.81
CA ARG A 5 -27.71 8.90 9.60
C ARG A 5 -27.34 9.70 10.84
N LEU A 6 -27.57 9.18 12.04
CA LEU A 6 -27.20 9.87 13.28
C LEU A 6 -25.69 9.99 13.45
N GLU A 7 -24.90 9.07 12.91
CA GLU A 7 -23.44 9.21 12.93
C GLU A 7 -22.97 10.44 12.17
N ASN A 8 -23.73 10.93 11.20
CA ASN A 8 -23.44 12.16 10.44
C ASN A 8 -23.80 13.45 11.22
N GLU A 9 -24.46 13.35 12.38
CA GLU A 9 -24.80 14.50 13.22
C GLU A 9 -23.79 14.64 14.36
N PRO A 10 -23.00 15.74 14.47
CA PRO A 10 -22.09 15.92 15.60
C PRO A 10 -22.81 15.82 16.96
N VAL A 11 -22.22 15.09 17.90
CA VAL A 11 -22.73 15.05 19.28
C VAL A 11 -22.38 16.35 19.98
N SER A 12 -23.40 17.04 20.50
CA SER A 12 -23.26 18.24 21.30
C SER A 12 -23.40 17.90 22.78
N PHE A 13 -22.55 18.50 23.61
CA PHE A 13 -22.64 18.39 25.07
C PHE A 13 -23.35 19.58 25.73
N SER A 14 -24.15 20.34 24.96
CA SER A 14 -25.08 21.33 25.53
C SER A 14 -26.36 20.64 26.02
N GLU A 15 -26.97 21.13 27.10
CA GLU A 15 -28.08 20.51 27.85
C GLU A 15 -29.31 20.12 27.00
N PHE A 16 -29.46 20.65 25.78
CA PHE A 16 -30.71 20.55 24.99
C PHE A 16 -30.75 19.39 23.97
N ARG A 17 -29.68 18.61 23.78
CA ARG A 17 -29.62 17.52 22.79
C ARG A 17 -29.58 16.11 23.37
N SER A 18 -29.50 15.94 24.69
CA SER A 18 -29.48 14.61 25.33
C SER A 18 -30.72 13.79 25.01
N ASP A 19 -31.90 14.41 25.08
CA ASP A 19 -33.18 13.69 25.09
C ASP A 19 -33.45 12.98 23.76
N ARG A 20 -33.14 13.64 22.62
CA ARG A 20 -33.29 13.02 21.30
C ARG A 20 -32.42 11.78 21.14
N TYR A 21 -31.18 11.78 21.65
CA TYR A 21 -30.31 10.61 21.55
C TYR A 21 -30.78 9.45 22.44
N GLN A 22 -31.34 9.77 23.61
CA GLN A 22 -31.97 8.77 24.49
C GLN A 22 -33.15 8.08 23.81
N ASP A 23 -34.06 8.84 23.17
CA ASP A 23 -35.17 8.29 22.40
C ASP A 23 -34.69 7.30 21.32
N TRP A 24 -33.59 7.63 20.63
CA TRP A 24 -33.00 6.73 19.63
C TRP A 24 -32.40 5.47 20.25
N ILE A 25 -31.75 5.57 21.40
CA ILE A 25 -31.20 4.42 22.13
C ILE A 25 -32.33 3.49 22.57
N GLU A 26 -33.39 4.03 23.16
CA GLU A 26 -34.57 3.27 23.58
C GLU A 26 -35.23 2.56 22.40
N ALA A 27 -35.52 3.28 21.31
CA ALA A 27 -36.11 2.71 20.11
C ALA A 27 -35.24 1.60 19.50
N SER A 28 -33.91 1.78 19.52
CA SER A 28 -32.96 0.80 18.98
C SER A 28 -32.88 -0.45 19.85
N ASN A 29 -32.95 -0.31 21.18
CA ASN A 29 -33.01 -1.45 22.09
C ASN A 29 -34.29 -2.28 21.88
N VAL A 30 -35.44 -1.63 21.71
CA VAL A 30 -36.72 -2.31 21.41
C VAL A 30 -36.61 -3.08 20.10
N LEU A 31 -36.11 -2.43 19.04
CA LEU A 31 -35.93 -3.09 17.74
C LEU A 31 -34.91 -4.24 17.82
N TYR A 32 -33.84 -4.11 18.62
CA TYR A 32 -32.87 -5.19 18.80
C TYR A 32 -33.50 -6.39 19.50
N GLN A 33 -34.30 -6.19 20.54
CA GLN A 33 -35.03 -7.27 21.22
C GLN A 33 -36.02 -8.00 20.29
N LEU A 34 -36.59 -7.29 19.32
CA LEU A 34 -37.55 -7.86 18.38
C LEU A 34 -36.89 -8.63 17.21
N TYR A 35 -35.72 -8.19 16.77
CA TYR A 35 -35.10 -8.68 15.53
C TYR A 35 -33.72 -9.33 15.70
N GLU A 36 -33.14 -9.26 16.91
CA GLU A 36 -31.81 -9.78 17.27
C GLU A 36 -30.72 -9.38 16.27
N ASN A 37 -30.81 -8.19 15.69
CA ASN A 37 -29.92 -7.74 14.63
C ASN A 37 -28.58 -7.25 15.22
N PRO A 38 -27.43 -7.92 14.99
CA PRO A 38 -26.16 -7.53 15.58
C PRO A 38 -25.71 -6.12 15.16
N LYS A 39 -25.99 -5.73 13.91
CA LYS A 39 -25.66 -4.38 13.41
C LYS A 39 -26.37 -3.31 14.23
N LEU A 40 -27.62 -3.56 14.60
CA LEU A 40 -28.39 -2.63 15.43
C LEU A 40 -27.83 -2.52 16.86
N LEU A 41 -27.42 -3.64 17.45
CA LEU A 41 -26.72 -3.66 18.74
C LEU A 41 -25.46 -2.80 18.71
N PHE A 42 -24.57 -3.03 17.73
CA PHE A 42 -23.33 -2.27 17.59
C PHE A 42 -23.57 -0.77 17.40
N ARG A 43 -24.55 -0.38 16.57
CA ARG A 43 -24.91 1.04 16.41
C ARG A 43 -25.43 1.66 17.71
N THR A 44 -26.20 0.91 18.49
CA THR A 44 -26.73 1.39 19.77
C THR A 44 -25.60 1.60 20.78
N LEU A 45 -24.70 0.61 20.93
CA LEU A 45 -23.53 0.72 21.80
C LEU A 45 -22.61 1.88 21.36
N SER A 46 -22.36 2.02 20.06
CA SER A 46 -21.60 3.15 19.50
C SER A 46 -22.18 4.48 19.93
N LEU A 47 -23.50 4.64 19.78
CA LEU A 47 -24.18 5.89 20.12
C LEU A 47 -24.02 6.23 21.60
N LYS A 48 -24.17 5.24 22.49
CA LYS A 48 -23.97 5.42 23.94
C LYS A 48 -22.56 5.89 24.30
N TYR A 49 -21.53 5.28 23.70
CA TYR A 49 -20.14 5.74 23.90
C TYR A 49 -19.87 7.11 23.29
N ARG A 50 -20.47 7.39 22.14
CA ARG A 50 -20.32 8.66 21.43
C ARG A 50 -20.92 9.83 22.22
N ILE A 51 -22.04 9.62 22.91
CA ILE A 51 -22.65 10.59 23.84
C ILE A 51 -22.08 10.53 25.26
N GLU A 52 -21.11 9.64 25.51
CA GLU A 52 -20.43 9.47 26.79
C GLU A 52 -21.33 9.00 27.94
N GLU A 53 -22.47 8.39 27.62
CA GLU A 53 -23.37 7.75 28.59
C GLU A 53 -22.70 6.52 29.21
N GLU A 54 -22.02 5.72 28.40
CA GLU A 54 -21.27 4.54 28.86
C GLU A 54 -19.78 4.85 29.02
N ASN A 55 -19.26 4.58 30.22
CA ASN A 55 -17.85 4.70 30.60
C ASN A 55 -17.20 6.03 30.17
N GLY A 56 -17.92 7.16 30.10
CA GLY A 56 -17.35 8.46 29.73
C GLY A 56 -16.79 8.57 28.30
N GLY A 57 -17.10 7.61 27.41
CA GLY A 57 -16.64 7.59 26.01
C GLY A 57 -15.11 7.71 25.86
N MET A 58 -14.63 8.85 25.34
CA MET A 58 -13.19 9.08 25.14
C MET A 58 -12.40 9.24 26.46
N SER A 59 -13.07 9.58 27.57
CA SER A 59 -12.46 9.78 28.89
C SER A 59 -12.67 8.59 29.82
N ALA A 60 -12.72 7.40 29.24
CA ALA A 60 -13.07 6.17 29.92
C ALA A 60 -12.10 5.71 31.00
N SER A 61 -12.67 5.11 32.05
CA SER A 61 -11.93 4.36 33.06
C SER A 61 -11.49 3.00 32.50
N ILE A 62 -10.32 2.52 32.91
CA ILE A 62 -9.77 1.23 32.49
C ILE A 62 -10.68 0.11 33.01
N THR A 63 -11.03 -0.82 32.13
CA THR A 63 -11.89 -1.97 32.42
C THR A 63 -11.16 -3.10 33.15
N SER A 64 -11.92 -4.07 33.67
CA SER A 64 -11.39 -5.27 34.33
C SER A 64 -10.45 -6.06 33.42
N GLY A 65 -9.34 -6.55 33.98
CA GLY A 65 -8.27 -7.21 33.21
C GLY A 65 -8.69 -8.44 32.39
N SER A 66 -9.78 -9.13 32.77
CA SER A 66 -10.23 -10.37 32.10
C SER A 66 -10.68 -10.18 30.65
N ASP A 67 -11.35 -9.07 30.33
CA ASP A 67 -11.91 -8.85 28.97
C ASP A 67 -10.81 -8.46 27.98
N LEU A 68 -9.82 -7.69 28.46
CA LEU A 68 -8.62 -7.36 27.69
C LEU A 68 -7.81 -8.62 27.38
N GLU A 69 -7.61 -9.52 28.36
CA GLU A 69 -6.90 -10.77 28.15
C GLU A 69 -7.58 -11.65 27.08
N ALA A 70 -8.91 -11.76 27.12
CA ALA A 70 -9.69 -12.48 26.12
C ALA A 70 -9.56 -11.85 24.73
N LEU A 71 -9.66 -10.52 24.62
CA LEU A 71 -9.51 -9.81 23.36
C LEU A 71 -8.10 -9.98 22.77
N ILE A 72 -7.05 -9.88 23.60
CA ILE A 72 -5.66 -10.13 23.20
C ILE A 72 -5.48 -11.57 22.71
N ALA A 73 -6.07 -12.56 23.39
CA ALA A 73 -6.00 -13.96 22.96
C ALA A 73 -6.60 -14.16 21.56
N ARG A 74 -7.78 -13.57 21.30
CA ARG A 74 -8.41 -13.61 19.97
C ARG A 74 -7.62 -12.85 18.92
N ALA A 75 -7.03 -11.71 19.26
CA ALA A 75 -6.16 -10.95 18.35
C ALA A 75 -4.92 -11.75 17.94
N ARG A 76 -4.28 -12.45 18.89
CA ARG A 76 -3.16 -13.37 18.61
C ARG A 76 -3.59 -14.51 17.69
N GLU A 77 -4.75 -15.11 17.93
CA GLU A 77 -5.29 -16.17 17.08
C GLU A 77 -5.58 -15.65 15.66
N TYR A 78 -6.25 -14.50 15.54
CA TYR A 78 -6.50 -13.82 14.27
C TYR A 78 -5.20 -13.63 13.49
N LYS A 79 -4.16 -13.06 14.12
CA LYS A 79 -2.88 -12.73 13.49
C LYS A 79 -2.11 -13.98 13.05
N LYS A 80 -2.10 -15.04 13.87
CA LYS A 80 -1.54 -16.35 13.51
C LYS A 80 -2.22 -16.98 12.29
N ASN A 81 -3.51 -16.71 12.10
CA ASN A 81 -4.29 -17.23 10.97
C ASN A 81 -4.24 -16.31 9.74
N GLN A 82 -3.57 -15.15 9.79
CA GLN A 82 -3.41 -14.26 8.64
C GLN A 82 -2.12 -14.56 7.88
N GLU A 83 -2.21 -15.28 6.76
CA GLU A 83 -1.06 -15.56 5.87
C GLU A 83 -0.39 -14.29 5.32
N ILE A 84 -1.15 -13.20 5.18
CA ILE A 84 -0.66 -11.93 4.64
C ILE A 84 0.17 -11.11 5.63
N LEU A 85 0.10 -11.41 6.93
CA LEU A 85 0.84 -10.69 7.97
C LEU A 85 2.17 -11.39 8.24
N TRP A 86 3.28 -10.69 8.00
CA TRP A 86 4.62 -11.27 8.17
C TRP A 86 4.93 -11.64 9.63
N ARG A 87 4.51 -10.79 10.57
CA ARG A 87 4.66 -11.04 12.00
C ARG A 87 3.39 -11.72 12.48
N ALA A 88 3.53 -12.89 13.11
CA ALA A 88 2.41 -13.59 13.73
C ALA A 88 2.09 -13.05 15.14
N ASP A 89 3.07 -12.38 15.77
CA ASP A 89 2.94 -11.82 17.11
C ASP A 89 2.41 -10.38 17.08
N LEU A 90 1.71 -9.98 18.15
CA LEU A 90 1.22 -8.62 18.32
C LEU A 90 2.41 -7.65 18.46
N THR A 91 2.29 -6.49 17.83
CA THR A 91 3.23 -5.37 18.00
C THR A 91 2.83 -4.52 19.21
N GLU A 92 3.71 -3.64 19.67
CA GLU A 92 3.38 -2.65 20.72
C GLU A 92 2.18 -1.77 20.32
N GLN A 93 2.07 -1.43 19.03
CA GLN A 93 0.92 -0.69 18.50
C GLN A 93 -0.37 -1.52 18.59
N ASP A 94 -0.33 -2.79 18.20
CA ASP A 94 -1.50 -3.68 18.29
C ASP A 94 -1.98 -3.78 19.74
N GLU A 95 -1.06 -4.01 20.69
CA GLU A 95 -1.38 -4.09 22.11
C GLU A 95 -1.93 -2.76 22.63
N GLY A 96 -1.34 -1.63 22.24
CA GLY A 96 -1.84 -0.30 22.54
C GLY A 96 -3.27 -0.05 22.05
N TYR A 97 -3.61 -0.49 20.84
CA TYR A 97 -4.97 -0.39 20.30
C TYR A 97 -5.95 -1.34 20.99
N LEU A 98 -5.53 -2.55 21.36
CA LEU A 98 -6.37 -3.49 22.12
C LEU A 98 -6.67 -2.96 23.54
N ILE A 99 -5.68 -2.34 24.20
CA ILE A 99 -5.86 -1.65 25.49
C ILE A 99 -6.81 -0.45 25.37
N ARG A 100 -6.74 0.29 24.27
CA ARG A 100 -7.68 1.39 24.01
C ARG A 100 -9.09 0.86 23.74
N ALA A 101 -9.21 -0.23 22.99
CA ALA A 101 -10.49 -0.87 22.69
C ALA A 101 -11.17 -1.44 23.92
N SER A 102 -10.41 -2.00 24.88
CA SER A 102 -10.99 -2.56 26.11
C SER A 102 -11.73 -1.52 26.95
N ARG A 103 -11.48 -0.22 26.76
CA ARG A 103 -12.24 0.88 27.39
C ARG A 103 -13.71 0.94 26.94
N TYR A 104 -14.09 0.14 25.94
CA TYR A 104 -15.45 -0.02 25.43
C TYR A 104 -15.96 -1.44 25.74
N PRO A 105 -16.18 -1.80 27.01
CA PRO A 105 -16.39 -3.18 27.44
C PRO A 105 -17.62 -3.83 26.81
N ALA A 106 -18.78 -3.14 26.82
CA ALA A 106 -20.02 -3.68 26.25
C ALA A 106 -19.89 -3.89 24.74
N TYR A 107 -19.18 -3.00 24.04
CA TYR A 107 -18.90 -3.15 22.62
C TYR A 107 -17.96 -4.33 22.37
N THR A 108 -16.89 -4.44 23.16
CA THR A 108 -15.89 -5.51 23.05
C THR A 108 -16.53 -6.86 23.34
N GLU A 109 -17.37 -6.97 24.37
CA GLU A 109 -18.15 -8.18 24.67
C GLU A 109 -19.06 -8.56 23.49
N ALA A 110 -19.74 -7.59 22.88
CA ALA A 110 -20.56 -7.82 21.71
C ALA A 110 -19.73 -8.28 20.49
N LEU A 111 -18.54 -7.70 20.27
CA LEU A 111 -17.61 -8.14 19.21
C LEU A 111 -17.22 -9.60 19.41
N MET A 112 -16.89 -10.00 20.65
CA MET A 112 -16.48 -11.37 20.97
C MET A 112 -17.57 -12.41 20.73
N ARG A 113 -18.83 -12.01 20.54
CA ARG A 113 -19.97 -12.88 20.21
C ARG A 113 -20.25 -12.97 18.70
N ASP A 114 -19.72 -12.05 17.90
CA ASP A 114 -19.94 -12.01 16.45
C ASP A 114 -18.62 -12.05 15.68
N GLU A 115 -18.27 -13.24 15.18
CA GLU A 115 -17.00 -13.50 14.49
C GLU A 115 -16.78 -12.60 13.27
N SER A 116 -17.84 -12.25 12.54
CA SER A 116 -17.74 -11.38 11.38
C SER A 116 -17.32 -9.96 11.77
N SER A 117 -17.97 -9.40 12.80
CA SER A 117 -17.64 -8.05 13.30
C SER A 117 -16.29 -8.03 14.01
N LEU A 118 -15.93 -9.09 14.75
CA LEU A 118 -14.62 -9.22 15.37
C LEU A 118 -13.51 -9.23 14.31
N LYS A 119 -13.70 -10.00 13.23
CA LYS A 119 -12.75 -10.01 12.10
C LYS A 119 -12.64 -8.63 11.46
N ALA A 120 -13.76 -7.96 11.18
CA ALA A 120 -13.75 -6.61 10.60
C ALA A 120 -13.05 -5.59 11.51
N PHE A 121 -13.23 -5.72 12.83
CA PHE A 121 -12.52 -4.92 13.81
C PHE A 121 -11.01 -5.18 13.81
N PHE A 122 -10.56 -6.45 13.76
CA PHE A 122 -9.13 -6.75 13.66
C PHE A 122 -8.52 -6.36 12.31
N ASP A 123 -9.27 -6.48 11.23
CA ASP A 123 -8.89 -5.93 9.92
C ASP A 123 -8.64 -4.40 10.04
N TRP A 124 -9.44 -3.69 10.84
CA TRP A 124 -9.29 -2.24 11.08
C TRP A 124 -8.08 -1.90 11.97
N ILE A 125 -7.98 -2.48 13.16
CA ILE A 125 -6.96 -2.09 14.15
C ILE A 125 -5.60 -2.76 13.94
N ILE A 126 -5.54 -4.00 13.45
CA ILE A 126 -4.29 -4.78 13.33
C ILE A 126 -3.77 -4.76 11.89
N ARG A 127 -4.62 -5.10 10.91
CA ARG A 127 -4.17 -5.14 9.51
C ARG A 127 -3.98 -3.73 8.95
N ASP A 128 -4.98 -2.87 9.15
CA ASP A 128 -4.95 -1.50 8.64
C ASP A 128 -4.33 -0.53 9.65
N GLY A 129 -4.05 -0.91 10.90
CA GLY A 129 -3.31 -0.06 11.85
C GLY A 129 -4.02 1.25 12.19
N ILE A 130 -5.35 1.26 12.20
CA ILE A 130 -6.15 2.45 12.51
C ILE A 130 -6.62 2.40 13.96
N PRO A 131 -6.62 3.52 14.72
CA PRO A 131 -7.15 3.55 16.08
C PRO A 131 -8.56 2.96 16.23
N PRO A 132 -8.90 2.37 17.39
CA PRO A 132 -10.18 1.71 17.59
C PRO A 132 -11.36 2.68 17.68
N GLU A 133 -11.18 3.92 18.16
CA GLU A 133 -12.28 4.83 18.48
C GLU A 133 -13.15 5.21 17.28
N PRO A 134 -12.61 5.53 16.08
CA PRO A 134 -13.43 5.68 14.88
C PRO A 134 -14.35 4.49 14.59
N TYR A 135 -13.85 3.26 14.79
CA TYR A 135 -14.64 2.04 14.56
C TYR A 135 -15.71 1.84 15.62
N LEU A 136 -15.37 2.06 16.90
CA LEU A 136 -16.25 1.80 18.04
C LEU A 136 -17.32 2.88 18.23
N GLU A 137 -17.04 4.13 17.85
CA GLU A 137 -17.98 5.25 18.01
C GLU A 137 -18.69 5.66 16.71
N PHE A 138 -18.09 5.38 15.54
CA PHE A 138 -18.63 5.73 14.22
C PHE A 138 -18.53 4.55 13.23
N PRO A 139 -19.12 3.38 13.55
CA PRO A 139 -18.96 2.19 12.71
C PRO A 139 -19.60 2.33 11.32
N ALA A 140 -20.66 3.11 11.12
CA ALA A 140 -21.21 3.36 9.77
C ALA A 140 -20.25 4.20 8.93
N ASN A 141 -19.57 5.19 9.52
CA ASN A 141 -18.52 5.91 8.81
C ASN A 141 -17.29 5.01 8.55
N SER A 142 -16.95 4.13 9.47
CA SER A 142 -15.87 3.15 9.29
C SER A 142 -16.17 2.17 8.15
N GLU A 143 -17.41 1.67 8.04
CA GLU A 143 -17.88 0.88 6.88
C GLU A 143 -17.70 1.66 5.58
N VAL A 144 -18.09 2.93 5.55
CA VAL A 144 -17.93 3.79 4.36
C VAL A 144 -16.45 3.94 4.00
N LEU A 145 -15.56 4.17 4.97
CA LEU A 145 -14.12 4.28 4.71
C LEU A 145 -13.52 2.98 4.16
N MET A 146 -13.98 1.82 4.66
CA MET A 146 -13.58 0.51 4.14
C MET A 146 -14.08 0.28 2.70
N GLU A 147 -15.36 0.56 2.42
CA GLU A 147 -15.98 0.40 1.10
C GLU A 147 -15.33 1.29 0.02
N HIS A 148 -14.81 2.45 0.43
CA HIS A 148 -14.14 3.40 -0.46
C HIS A 148 -12.61 3.28 -0.42
N LEU A 149 -12.05 2.18 0.12
CA LEU A 149 -10.63 1.84 0.08
C LEU A 149 -9.70 2.90 0.69
N LEU A 150 -10.18 3.57 1.75
CA LEU A 150 -9.43 4.59 2.47
C LEU A 150 -8.66 4.04 3.67
N THR A 151 -9.08 2.90 4.24
CA THR A 151 -8.44 2.37 5.46
C THR A 151 -6.98 2.04 5.24
N GLY A 152 -6.62 1.33 4.15
CA GLY A 152 -5.23 1.04 3.83
C GLY A 152 -4.37 2.29 3.63
N ARG A 153 -4.95 3.39 3.14
CA ARG A 153 -4.25 4.68 2.97
C ARG A 153 -3.95 5.38 4.28
N ILE A 154 -5.00 5.48 5.10
CA ILE A 154 -4.93 6.08 6.43
C ILE A 154 -3.95 5.29 7.29
N GLY A 155 -4.08 3.97 7.26
CA GLY A 155 -3.28 2.99 7.96
C GLY A 155 -1.80 2.98 7.63
N THR A 156 -1.47 2.91 6.33
CA THR A 156 -0.07 2.94 5.86
C THR A 156 0.70 4.17 6.36
N LEU A 157 0.01 5.28 6.62
CA LEU A 157 0.60 6.52 7.15
C LEU A 157 0.31 6.74 8.64
N GLY A 158 0.24 5.65 9.40
CA GLY A 158 0.21 5.63 10.87
C GLY A 158 -1.19 5.62 11.50
N GLY A 159 -2.27 5.74 10.72
CA GLY A 159 -3.65 5.63 11.24
C GLY A 159 -4.16 6.82 12.04
N ASP A 160 -3.31 7.44 12.86
CA ASP A 160 -3.65 8.42 13.90
C ASP A 160 -4.21 9.76 13.38
N LYS A 161 -4.10 10.01 12.07
CA LYS A 161 -4.72 11.18 11.42
C LYS A 161 -6.24 11.07 11.33
N LEU A 162 -6.78 9.84 11.32
CA LEU A 162 -8.22 9.63 11.49
C LEU A 162 -8.52 9.58 12.98
N LYS A 163 -9.17 10.63 13.49
CA LYS A 163 -9.38 10.77 14.94
C LYS A 163 -10.80 11.17 15.29
N VAL A 164 -11.26 10.65 16.42
CA VAL A 164 -12.41 11.17 17.14
C VAL A 164 -11.91 12.30 18.04
N GLN A 165 -12.51 13.48 17.95
CA GLN A 165 -12.07 14.63 18.74
C GLN A 165 -13.23 15.53 19.16
N LYS A 166 -13.06 16.23 20.28
CA LYS A 166 -13.97 17.29 20.75
C LYS A 166 -13.45 18.65 20.28
N ILE A 167 -14.29 19.40 19.55
CA ILE A 167 -13.98 20.75 19.08
C ILE A 167 -14.98 21.75 19.67
N SER A 168 -14.53 22.98 19.95
CA SER A 168 -15.42 24.07 20.37
C SER A 168 -15.89 24.86 19.15
N VAL A 169 -17.20 24.88 18.91
CA VAL A 169 -17.82 25.60 17.80
C VAL A 169 -18.83 26.57 18.39
N ARG A 170 -18.52 27.89 18.34
CA ARG A 170 -19.40 28.95 18.88
C ARG A 170 -19.76 28.74 20.36
N GLY A 171 -18.81 28.27 21.16
CA GLY A 171 -19.00 28.00 22.60
C GLY A 171 -19.62 26.64 22.91
N GLU A 172 -20.02 25.87 21.90
CA GLU A 172 -20.58 24.53 22.04
C GLU A 172 -19.50 23.48 21.78
N VAL A 173 -19.29 22.56 22.73
CA VAL A 173 -18.36 21.44 22.54
C VAL A 173 -19.05 20.35 21.71
N LYS A 174 -18.43 19.99 20.59
CA LYS A 174 -18.93 18.97 19.65
C LYS A 174 -17.93 17.85 19.46
N LYS A 175 -18.40 16.60 19.51
CA LYS A 175 -17.62 15.42 19.13
C LYS A 175 -17.74 15.16 17.64
N ILE A 176 -16.61 15.04 16.96
CA ILE A 176 -16.53 14.79 15.52
C ILE A 176 -15.55 13.67 15.19
N LEU A 177 -15.73 13.05 14.02
CA LEU A 177 -14.72 12.24 13.35
C LEU A 177 -14.05 13.12 12.29
N SER A 178 -12.72 13.24 12.30
CA SER A 178 -12.00 14.10 11.37
C SER A 178 -10.85 13.42 10.66
N LEU A 179 -10.50 13.98 9.49
CA LEU A 179 -9.35 13.60 8.69
C LEU A 179 -8.75 14.88 8.06
N PRO A 180 -7.42 14.94 7.82
CA PRO A 180 -6.82 16.06 7.13
C PRO A 180 -7.06 16.04 5.61
N PHE A 181 -7.25 17.24 5.04
CA PHE A 181 -7.33 17.52 3.61
C PHE A 181 -6.40 18.72 3.31
N GLU A 182 -5.32 18.50 2.56
CA GLU A 182 -4.23 19.47 2.36
C GLU A 182 -3.75 20.13 3.68
N GLY A 183 -3.56 19.31 4.71
CA GLY A 183 -3.09 19.73 6.04
C GLY A 183 -4.16 20.37 6.92
N LYS A 184 -5.40 20.52 6.44
CA LYS A 184 -6.51 21.07 7.22
C LYS A 184 -7.40 19.95 7.75
N GLU A 185 -7.57 19.90 9.06
CA GLU A 185 -8.51 18.97 9.72
C GLU A 185 -9.95 19.33 9.40
N LEU A 186 -10.70 18.39 8.80
CA LEU A 186 -12.12 18.56 8.48
C LEU A 186 -12.94 17.42 9.08
N SER A 187 -14.17 17.74 9.49
CA SER A 187 -15.15 16.76 9.93
C SER A 187 -15.60 15.90 8.75
N LEU A 188 -15.65 14.58 8.94
CA LEU A 188 -16.18 13.63 7.96
C LEU A 188 -17.70 13.45 8.05
N LEU A 189 -18.33 14.05 9.06
CA LEU A 189 -19.74 13.81 9.38
C LEU A 189 -20.70 14.45 8.37
N ASP A 190 -20.32 15.58 7.75
CA ASP A 190 -21.09 16.20 6.68
C ASP A 190 -20.51 15.81 5.32
N LYS A 191 -21.05 14.75 4.71
CA LYS A 191 -20.60 14.26 3.40
C LYS A 191 -20.83 15.27 2.26
N SER A 192 -21.73 16.25 2.46
CA SER A 192 -22.01 17.30 1.49
C SER A 192 -21.02 18.48 1.58
N GLN A 193 -20.28 18.57 2.69
CA GLN A 193 -19.27 19.60 2.91
C GLN A 193 -18.30 19.64 1.73
N LYS A 194 -18.15 20.84 1.14
CA LYS A 194 -17.23 21.08 0.04
C LYS A 194 -15.83 21.40 0.57
N VAL A 195 -14.84 20.69 0.03
CA VAL A 195 -13.41 20.89 0.24
C VAL A 195 -12.84 21.52 -1.03
N THR A 196 -12.12 22.63 -0.89
CA THR A 196 -11.42 23.26 -2.01
C THR A 196 -9.93 22.99 -1.87
N PHE A 197 -9.40 22.20 -2.78
CA PHE A 197 -8.00 21.86 -2.89
C PHE A 197 -7.23 22.87 -3.73
N ARG A 198 -5.91 22.72 -3.79
CA ARG A 198 -5.04 23.43 -4.74
C ARG A 198 -5.60 23.37 -6.16
N GLY A 199 -5.46 24.46 -6.92
CA GLY A 199 -5.95 24.56 -8.30
C GLY A 199 -7.45 24.86 -8.41
N ASP A 200 -8.08 25.34 -7.33
CA ASP A 200 -9.52 25.58 -7.23
C ASP A 200 -10.35 24.32 -7.52
N TYR A 201 -9.82 23.14 -7.20
CA TYR A 201 -10.56 21.89 -7.35
C TYR A 201 -11.46 21.67 -6.15
N THR A 202 -12.75 21.91 -6.32
CA THR A 202 -13.75 21.79 -5.26
C THR A 202 -14.55 20.49 -5.41
N LEU A 203 -14.53 19.65 -4.38
CA LEU A 203 -15.29 18.41 -4.28
C LEU A 203 -16.01 18.32 -2.94
N SER A 204 -17.13 17.60 -2.85
CA SER A 204 -17.68 17.18 -1.57
C SER A 204 -16.91 15.98 -1.02
N ILE A 205 -17.01 15.75 0.29
CA ILE A 205 -16.46 14.55 0.93
C ILE A 205 -17.01 13.28 0.27
N GLU A 206 -18.30 13.26 -0.08
CA GLU A 206 -18.89 12.14 -0.82
C GLU A 206 -18.24 11.91 -2.19
N GLU A 207 -18.00 12.97 -2.97
CA GLU A 207 -17.34 12.88 -4.28
C GLU A 207 -15.90 12.36 -4.13
N ILE A 208 -15.18 12.81 -3.11
CA ILE A 208 -13.82 12.35 -2.79
C ILE A 208 -13.83 10.84 -2.50
N PHE A 209 -14.74 10.36 -1.64
CA PHE A 209 -14.83 8.94 -1.31
C PHE A 209 -15.09 8.10 -2.55
N ARG A 210 -16.03 8.50 -3.40
CA ARG A 210 -16.33 7.80 -4.68
C ARG A 210 -15.10 7.72 -5.59
N LEU A 211 -14.29 8.78 -5.66
CA LEU A 211 -13.05 8.74 -6.43
C LEU A 211 -12.07 7.68 -5.89
N PHE A 212 -11.92 7.54 -4.57
CA PHE A 212 -11.08 6.46 -4.00
C PHE A 212 -11.64 5.06 -4.29
N GLN A 213 -12.95 4.88 -4.28
CA GLN A 213 -13.60 3.61 -4.64
C GLN A 213 -13.29 3.19 -6.09
N ASP A 214 -13.09 4.14 -7.00
CA ASP A 214 -12.79 3.88 -8.41
C ASP A 214 -11.31 3.61 -8.71
N LYS A 215 -10.40 3.76 -7.73
CA LYS A 215 -8.95 3.54 -7.92
C LYS A 215 -8.55 2.17 -8.44
N PRO A 216 -9.19 1.05 -8.08
CA PRO A 216 -8.88 -0.24 -8.68
C PRO A 216 -9.12 -0.30 -10.19
N LYS A 217 -9.87 0.66 -10.76
CA LYS A 217 -10.23 0.72 -12.18
C LYS A 217 -9.41 1.76 -12.94
N GLN A 218 -9.03 2.87 -12.30
CA GLN A 218 -8.36 4.00 -12.96
C GLN A 218 -7.58 4.88 -11.99
N PHE A 219 -6.62 5.66 -12.52
CA PHE A 219 -6.02 6.75 -11.77
C PHE A 219 -7.01 7.92 -11.64
N VAL A 220 -7.22 8.39 -10.41
CA VAL A 220 -8.12 9.51 -10.11
C VAL A 220 -7.34 10.74 -9.65
N ASN A 221 -8.02 11.88 -9.52
CA ASN A 221 -7.41 13.19 -9.19
C ASN A 221 -7.34 13.48 -7.69
N VAL A 222 -7.38 12.44 -6.86
CA VAL A 222 -7.20 12.54 -5.41
C VAL A 222 -6.28 11.43 -4.90
N GLU A 223 -5.44 11.74 -3.93
CA GLU A 223 -4.61 10.76 -3.24
C GLU A 223 -4.38 11.17 -1.78
N TYR A 224 -3.98 10.22 -0.94
CA TYR A 224 -3.69 10.42 0.47
C TYR A 224 -2.17 10.48 0.70
N PHE A 225 -1.69 11.50 1.41
CA PHE A 225 -0.28 11.76 1.68
C PHE A 225 -0.05 12.11 3.16
N ALA A 226 1.15 12.54 3.52
CA ALA A 226 1.48 13.01 4.87
C ALA A 226 0.52 14.13 5.34
N GLN A 227 0.01 14.95 4.42
CA GLN A 227 -0.94 16.03 4.72
C GLN A 227 -2.42 15.64 4.55
N GLY A 228 -2.71 14.34 4.45
CA GLY A 228 -4.06 13.83 4.25
C GLY A 228 -4.46 13.77 2.78
N VAL A 229 -5.76 13.94 2.48
CA VAL A 229 -6.25 13.90 1.10
C VAL A 229 -5.80 15.14 0.34
N MET A 230 -5.29 14.97 -0.88
CA MET A 230 -4.77 16.04 -1.75
C MET A 230 -5.29 15.90 -3.18
N ASN A 231 -5.42 17.02 -3.90
CA ASN A 231 -5.63 17.03 -5.35
C ASN A 231 -4.36 16.56 -6.05
N TRP A 232 -4.32 15.29 -6.44
CA TRP A 232 -3.15 14.68 -7.05
C TRP A 232 -3.53 13.51 -7.94
N ASN A 233 -2.92 13.44 -9.12
CA ASN A 233 -3.02 12.30 -9.99
C ASN A 233 -1.66 11.61 -10.11
N ALA A 234 -1.60 10.35 -9.69
CA ALA A 234 -0.34 9.62 -9.55
C ALA A 234 0.38 9.35 -10.87
N GLN A 235 -0.35 9.21 -11.97
CA GLN A 235 0.23 8.98 -13.29
C GLN A 235 0.72 10.28 -13.95
N HIS A 236 -0.01 11.38 -13.76
CA HIS A 236 0.37 12.68 -14.32
C HIS A 236 1.46 13.39 -13.52
N LEU A 237 1.64 13.03 -12.24
CA LEU A 237 2.56 13.67 -11.32
C LEU A 237 2.24 15.16 -11.19
N GLY A 238 0.99 15.46 -10.84
CA GLY A 238 0.49 16.82 -10.75
C GLY A 238 -0.95 16.88 -10.25
N TYR A 239 -1.41 18.10 -10.01
CA TYR A 239 -2.76 18.40 -9.55
C TYR A 239 -3.65 18.88 -10.71
N TRP A 240 -4.93 18.59 -10.63
CA TRP A 240 -5.91 18.96 -11.65
C TRP A 240 -6.36 20.42 -11.49
N ILE A 241 -6.45 21.17 -12.60
CA ILE A 241 -6.98 22.54 -12.62
C ILE A 241 -8.28 22.55 -13.46
N PRO A 242 -9.47 22.56 -12.83
CA PRO A 242 -10.75 22.44 -13.55
C PRO A 242 -10.98 23.57 -14.56
N LYS A 243 -10.64 24.82 -14.20
CA LYS A 243 -10.84 26.00 -15.06
C LYS A 243 -10.07 25.91 -16.38
N GLU A 244 -8.92 25.23 -16.36
CA GLU A 244 -8.01 25.10 -17.50
C GLU A 244 -8.13 23.73 -18.18
N ASN A 245 -8.94 22.82 -17.62
CA ASN A 245 -9.10 21.44 -18.07
C ASN A 245 -7.76 20.73 -18.33
N ARG A 246 -6.78 20.93 -17.44
CA ARG A 246 -5.44 20.36 -17.55
C ARG A 246 -4.82 20.06 -16.19
N TYR A 247 -3.77 19.25 -16.21
CA TYR A 247 -2.90 19.02 -15.05
C TYR A 247 -1.80 20.07 -14.99
N SER A 248 -1.57 20.64 -13.80
CA SER A 248 -0.32 21.33 -13.49
C SER A 248 0.70 20.28 -13.04
N VAL A 249 1.39 19.71 -14.02
CA VAL A 249 2.43 18.71 -13.81
C VAL A 249 3.69 19.33 -13.20
N ILE A 250 4.44 18.55 -12.41
CA ILE A 250 5.75 18.99 -11.90
C ILE A 250 6.71 19.34 -13.04
N ASN A 251 7.53 20.37 -12.80
CA ASN A 251 8.59 20.76 -13.71
C ASN A 251 9.85 19.92 -13.46
N LEU A 252 10.20 19.06 -14.43
CA LEU A 252 11.37 18.18 -14.36
C LEU A 252 12.69 18.88 -14.73
N GLU A 253 12.68 20.16 -15.08
CA GLU A 253 13.91 20.94 -15.34
C GLU A 253 14.52 21.52 -14.05
N GLN A 254 13.79 21.46 -12.92
CA GLN A 254 14.32 21.89 -11.62
C GLN A 254 15.31 20.87 -11.07
N ILE A 255 16.44 21.34 -10.50
CA ILE A 255 17.52 20.49 -9.96
C ILE A 255 16.98 19.47 -8.94
N GLU A 256 16.14 19.93 -8.02
CA GLU A 256 15.47 19.07 -7.02
C GLU A 256 13.99 18.95 -7.35
N TRP A 257 13.67 18.52 -8.59
CA TRP A 257 12.30 18.43 -9.10
C TRP A 257 11.34 17.68 -8.15
N TRP A 258 11.84 16.68 -7.43
CA TRP A 258 11.06 15.87 -6.48
C TRP A 258 10.53 16.69 -5.30
N ARG A 259 11.12 17.83 -4.95
CA ARG A 259 10.59 18.71 -3.89
C ARG A 259 9.23 19.34 -4.24
N GLN A 260 8.82 19.27 -5.50
CA GLN A 260 7.47 19.66 -5.92
C GLN A 260 6.44 18.58 -5.63
N LEU A 261 6.86 17.33 -5.39
CA LEU A 261 5.96 16.24 -5.01
C LEU A 261 5.50 16.43 -3.55
N PRO A 262 4.22 16.18 -3.25
CA PRO A 262 3.77 16.11 -1.87
C PRO A 262 4.42 14.92 -1.17
N PRO A 263 5.08 15.07 -0.01
CA PRO A 263 5.73 13.94 0.66
C PRO A 263 4.69 12.89 1.08
N LEU A 264 4.99 11.63 0.79
CA LEU A 264 4.14 10.50 1.18
C LEU A 264 4.10 10.37 2.70
N GLU A 265 5.27 10.41 3.31
CA GLU A 265 5.48 10.34 4.75
C GLU A 265 6.58 11.33 5.13
N ILE A 266 6.47 11.88 6.33
CA ILE A 266 7.49 12.73 6.93
C ILE A 266 7.88 12.04 8.23
N LEU A 267 9.14 11.64 8.33
CA LEU A 267 9.67 10.89 9.45
C LEU A 267 10.65 11.76 10.23
N ASP A 268 10.65 11.66 11.55
CA ASP A 268 11.80 12.09 12.33
C ASP A 268 12.97 11.10 12.18
N ILE A 269 14.13 11.45 12.76
CA ILE A 269 15.34 10.64 12.63
C ILE A 269 15.21 9.26 13.30
N GLU A 270 14.46 9.15 14.39
CA GLU A 270 14.30 7.88 15.12
C GLU A 270 13.29 6.97 14.40
N GLU A 271 12.20 7.53 13.88
CA GLU A 271 11.29 6.81 12.99
C GLU A 271 12.02 6.33 11.73
N ALA A 272 12.86 7.16 11.12
CA ALA A 272 13.66 6.78 9.96
C ALA A 272 14.69 5.68 10.30
N LYS A 273 15.36 5.74 11.45
CA LYS A 273 16.26 4.66 11.93
C LYS A 273 15.51 3.36 12.14
N ASN A 274 14.33 3.42 12.76
CA ASN A 274 13.50 2.24 13.00
C ASN A 274 13.04 1.59 11.68
N LYS A 275 12.73 2.42 10.68
CA LYS A 275 12.24 1.96 9.37
C LYS A 275 13.35 1.43 8.47
N TYR A 276 14.47 2.15 8.35
CA TYR A 276 15.51 1.87 7.34
C TYR A 276 16.80 1.27 7.89
N GLY A 277 17.06 1.42 9.19
CA GLY A 277 18.27 0.92 9.86
C GLY A 277 19.01 1.99 10.65
N SER A 278 19.85 1.56 11.60
CA SER A 278 20.56 2.43 12.55
C SER A 278 21.61 3.35 11.91
N TRP A 279 22.00 3.12 10.66
CA TRP A 279 22.95 3.93 9.89
C TRP A 279 22.37 5.29 9.43
N ILE A 280 21.06 5.50 9.58
CA ILE A 280 20.41 6.79 9.33
C ILE A 280 20.92 7.85 10.31
N ASN A 281 21.43 8.97 9.77
CA ASN A 281 22.15 10.00 10.54
C ASN A 281 21.74 11.44 10.21
N GLY A 282 20.67 11.65 9.43
CA GLY A 282 20.22 12.98 9.00
C GLY A 282 20.95 13.53 7.77
N MET A 283 21.93 12.81 7.21
CA MET A 283 22.68 13.23 6.01
C MET A 283 22.58 12.22 4.87
N ASN A 284 22.60 10.93 5.19
CA ASN A 284 22.50 9.86 4.22
C ASN A 284 21.05 9.62 3.80
N TRP A 285 20.87 9.24 2.55
CA TRP A 285 19.60 8.86 1.96
C TRP A 285 19.35 7.37 2.22
N ALA A 286 18.09 6.98 2.27
CA ALA A 286 17.70 5.58 2.21
C ALA A 286 17.01 5.29 0.89
N VAL A 287 17.30 4.14 0.30
CA VAL A 287 16.48 3.58 -0.77
C VAL A 287 16.09 2.15 -0.43
N SER A 288 14.82 1.81 -0.58
CA SER A 288 14.32 0.47 -0.32
C SER A 288 13.68 -0.10 -1.58
N ALA A 289 14.11 -1.30 -1.96
CA ALA A 289 13.37 -2.12 -2.90
C ALA A 289 12.21 -2.78 -2.14
N LYS A 290 10.97 -2.40 -2.48
CA LYS A 290 9.77 -2.89 -1.82
C LYS A 290 9.03 -3.86 -2.73
N ALA A 291 8.39 -4.87 -2.14
CA ALA A 291 7.55 -5.82 -2.85
C ALA A 291 6.26 -6.12 -2.09
N ALA A 292 5.14 -6.10 -2.78
CA ALA A 292 3.85 -6.53 -2.29
C ALA A 292 3.41 -7.83 -2.98
N ARG A 293 2.81 -8.78 -2.25
CA ARG A 293 2.20 -9.99 -2.82
C ARG A 293 0.91 -10.37 -2.11
N GLN A 294 -0.04 -10.93 -2.86
CA GLN A 294 -1.28 -11.49 -2.30
C GLN A 294 -1.15 -12.97 -1.93
N TYR A 295 -0.30 -13.72 -2.63
CA TYR A 295 -0.12 -15.16 -2.43
C TYR A 295 1.25 -15.45 -1.81
N CYS A 296 1.32 -16.35 -0.83
CA CYS A 296 2.55 -16.70 -0.12
C CYS A 296 3.49 -17.63 -0.90
N ASN A 297 3.36 -17.66 -2.22
CA ASN A 297 4.15 -18.49 -3.12
C ASN A 297 4.80 -17.66 -4.23
N LEU A 298 5.57 -18.30 -5.12
CA LEU A 298 6.24 -17.63 -6.25
C LEU A 298 5.28 -17.34 -7.42
N ASN A 299 4.09 -16.85 -7.13
CA ASN A 299 3.14 -16.41 -8.14
C ASN A 299 3.54 -15.04 -8.70
N ILE A 300 3.58 -14.94 -10.03
CA ILE A 300 3.90 -13.73 -10.78
C ILE A 300 2.70 -12.78 -10.93
N GLY A 301 1.49 -13.25 -10.60
CA GLY A 301 0.27 -12.46 -10.55
C GLY A 301 0.00 -11.91 -9.15
N LYS A 302 -0.77 -10.81 -9.08
CA LYS A 302 -1.17 -10.15 -7.81
C LYS A 302 0.03 -9.82 -6.90
N CYS A 303 1.16 -9.50 -7.51
CA CYS A 303 2.34 -8.98 -6.85
C CYS A 303 2.86 -7.74 -7.60
N HIS A 304 3.59 -6.88 -6.90
CA HIS A 304 4.15 -5.65 -7.46
C HIS A 304 5.39 -5.24 -6.69
N ALA A 305 6.30 -4.51 -7.32
CA ALA A 305 7.47 -3.95 -6.67
C ALA A 305 7.57 -2.44 -6.95
N TYR A 306 8.08 -1.69 -5.98
CA TYR A 306 8.27 -0.24 -6.06
C TYR A 306 9.54 0.19 -5.32
N LEU A 307 10.06 1.37 -5.66
CA LEU A 307 11.18 2.00 -4.94
C LEU A 307 10.60 2.93 -3.89
N GLU A 308 11.05 2.82 -2.64
CA GLU A 308 10.80 3.83 -1.60
C GLU A 308 12.12 4.55 -1.31
N ILE A 309 12.11 5.89 -1.25
CA ILE A 309 13.29 6.73 -1.11
C ILE A 309 13.05 7.70 0.03
N ALA A 310 13.88 7.64 1.07
CA ALA A 310 13.86 8.62 2.17
C ALA A 310 14.98 9.64 1.96
N VAL A 311 14.57 10.90 1.83
CA VAL A 311 15.47 12.03 1.56
C VAL A 311 15.61 12.90 2.81
N PRO A 312 16.84 13.12 3.32
CA PRO A 312 17.05 13.98 4.47
C PRO A 312 16.73 15.43 4.14
N PHE A 313 16.10 16.11 5.09
CA PHE A 313 15.72 17.52 5.01
C PHE A 313 16.48 18.37 6.03
N LYS A 314 16.48 19.69 5.83
CA LYS A 314 17.33 20.62 6.61
C LYS A 314 16.97 20.69 8.10
N ASP A 315 15.75 20.34 8.45
CA ASP A 315 15.23 20.31 9.81
C ASP A 315 15.52 18.97 10.54
N GLY A 316 16.25 18.05 9.89
CA GLY A 316 16.56 16.73 10.43
C GLY A 316 15.48 15.67 10.18
N SER A 317 14.37 16.05 9.54
CA SER A 317 13.34 15.10 9.10
C SER A 317 13.74 14.38 7.80
N TYR A 318 13.02 13.32 7.48
CA TYR A 318 13.13 12.55 6.25
C TYR A 318 11.82 12.59 5.48
N TYR A 319 11.88 13.01 4.21
CA TYR A 319 10.71 12.98 3.33
C TYR A 319 10.76 11.71 2.49
N VAL A 320 9.69 10.92 2.56
CA VAL A 320 9.60 9.64 1.87
C VAL A 320 8.87 9.80 0.54
N TYR A 321 9.44 9.21 -0.51
CA TYR A 321 8.85 9.16 -1.84
C TYR A 321 8.86 7.73 -2.38
N ASP A 322 7.74 7.26 -2.93
CA ASP A 322 7.59 5.93 -3.52
C ASP A 322 7.29 5.98 -5.03
N PHE A 323 8.14 5.35 -5.82
CA PHE A 323 8.01 5.34 -7.28
C PHE A 323 7.75 3.94 -7.81
N GLY A 324 6.74 3.85 -8.67
CA GLY A 324 6.29 2.61 -9.28
C GLY A 324 6.31 2.65 -10.80
N LYS A 325 6.81 1.58 -11.43
CA LYS A 325 6.63 1.40 -12.88
C LYS A 325 5.36 0.60 -13.17
N PHE A 326 4.45 1.17 -13.95
CA PHE A 326 3.18 0.56 -14.31
C PHE A 326 3.00 0.43 -15.82
N ALA A 327 2.20 -0.54 -16.26
CA ALA A 327 1.59 -0.49 -17.58
C ALA A 327 0.54 0.62 -17.61
N ARG A 328 0.45 1.37 -18.72
CA ARG A 328 -0.60 2.40 -18.89
C ARG A 328 -2.01 1.82 -19.04
N HIS A 329 -2.11 0.54 -19.39
CA HIS A 329 -3.37 -0.14 -19.59
C HIS A 329 -3.47 -1.31 -18.61
N PHE A 330 -4.52 -1.32 -17.81
CA PHE A 330 -4.86 -2.43 -16.93
C PHE A 330 -5.69 -3.46 -17.71
N PRO A 331 -5.30 -4.75 -17.73
CA PRO A 331 -6.03 -5.78 -18.45
C PRO A 331 -7.37 -6.07 -17.75
N TYR A 332 -8.42 -6.31 -18.53
CA TYR A 332 -9.73 -6.70 -18.01
C TYR A 332 -10.14 -8.07 -18.52
N GLY A 333 -10.42 -9.00 -17.61
CA GLY A 333 -10.81 -10.39 -17.95
C GLY A 333 -9.62 -11.30 -18.33
N VAL A 334 -9.92 -12.58 -18.56
CA VAL A 334 -8.89 -13.64 -18.71
C VAL A 334 -8.06 -13.47 -19.97
N VAL A 335 -8.70 -13.14 -21.10
CA VAL A 335 -8.03 -13.02 -22.40
C VAL A 335 -7.04 -11.86 -22.41
N ASP A 336 -7.43 -10.70 -21.88
CA ASP A 336 -6.54 -9.54 -21.85
C ASP A 336 -5.41 -9.71 -20.83
N ASN A 337 -5.65 -10.44 -19.72
CA ASN A 337 -4.58 -10.87 -18.82
C ASN A 337 -3.57 -11.76 -19.56
N MET A 338 -4.02 -12.79 -20.27
CA MET A 338 -3.14 -13.67 -21.07
C MET A 338 -2.37 -12.90 -22.14
N LYS A 339 -3.02 -11.98 -22.83
CA LYS A 339 -2.33 -11.10 -23.77
C LYS A 339 -1.26 -10.28 -23.04
N MET A 340 -1.56 -9.66 -21.89
CA MET A 340 -0.62 -8.79 -21.18
C MET A 340 0.67 -9.50 -20.76
N PHE A 341 0.63 -10.82 -20.51
CA PHE A 341 1.84 -11.62 -20.31
C PHE A 341 2.74 -11.67 -21.54
N THR A 342 2.18 -11.49 -22.74
CA THR A 342 2.87 -11.75 -24.01
C THR A 342 3.21 -10.50 -24.82
N TYR A 343 2.41 -9.42 -24.79
CA TYR A 343 2.69 -8.20 -25.57
C TYR A 343 3.42 -7.13 -24.76
N THR A 344 4.11 -6.26 -25.49
CA THR A 344 4.75 -5.07 -24.92
C THR A 344 3.78 -3.90 -24.92
N THR A 345 3.62 -3.22 -23.78
CA THR A 345 2.69 -2.10 -23.62
C THR A 345 3.43 -0.82 -23.21
N PRO A 346 2.93 0.39 -23.51
CA PRO A 346 3.45 1.60 -22.91
C PRO A 346 3.48 1.54 -21.38
N ALA A 347 4.58 2.01 -20.80
CA ALA A 347 4.74 2.16 -19.37
C ALA A 347 4.56 3.60 -18.90
N THR A 348 4.43 3.76 -17.59
CA THR A 348 4.52 5.01 -16.88
C THR A 348 5.26 4.81 -15.56
N VAL A 349 5.81 5.90 -15.04
CA VAL A 349 6.21 5.98 -13.62
C VAL A 349 5.07 6.68 -12.89
N ALA A 350 4.61 6.11 -11.78
CA ALA A 350 3.57 6.68 -10.93
C ALA A 350 4.15 7.04 -9.55
N TYR A 351 3.58 8.09 -8.96
CA TYR A 351 3.86 8.54 -7.60
C TYR A 351 2.58 9.04 -6.93
N PRO A 352 2.18 8.52 -5.76
CA PRO A 352 2.77 7.38 -5.10
C PRO A 352 2.51 6.08 -5.86
N ASP A 353 3.16 5.00 -5.46
CA ASP A 353 2.82 3.66 -5.94
C ASP A 353 1.56 3.17 -5.21
N GLU A 354 0.50 2.85 -5.96
CA GLU A 354 -0.77 2.38 -5.38
C GLU A 354 -0.62 1.14 -4.46
N ASN A 355 0.41 0.32 -4.66
CA ASN A 355 0.64 -0.90 -3.89
C ASN A 355 1.10 -0.65 -2.45
N ILE A 356 1.55 0.56 -2.12
CA ILE A 356 1.86 0.90 -0.73
C ILE A 356 0.60 0.87 0.16
N TYR A 357 -0.58 1.15 -0.42
CA TYR A 357 -1.86 1.22 0.32
C TYR A 357 -2.60 -0.12 0.39
N HIS A 358 -2.13 -1.14 -0.30
CA HIS A 358 -2.78 -2.45 -0.30
C HIS A 358 -2.36 -3.27 0.94
N THR A 359 -2.86 -2.89 2.12
CA THR A 359 -2.63 -3.57 3.42
C THR A 359 -3.14 -5.02 3.47
N ALA A 360 -4.07 -5.38 2.58
CA ALA A 360 -4.49 -6.77 2.33
C ALA A 360 -3.46 -7.60 1.53
N ARG A 361 -2.29 -7.04 1.23
CA ARG A 361 -1.14 -7.73 0.65
C ARG A 361 0.01 -7.69 1.63
N GLN A 362 0.74 -8.79 1.68
CA GLN A 362 1.98 -8.84 2.42
C GLN A 362 2.99 -7.91 1.75
N GLN A 363 3.72 -7.13 2.55
CA GLN A 363 4.76 -6.22 2.07
C GLN A 363 6.10 -6.54 2.73
N VAL A 364 7.18 -6.49 1.94
CA VAL A 364 8.57 -6.58 2.45
C VAL A 364 9.42 -5.52 1.76
N GLY A 365 10.53 -5.14 2.39
CA GLY A 365 11.47 -4.18 1.85
C GLY A 365 12.90 -4.54 2.18
N TYR A 366 13.81 -4.28 1.25
CA TYR A 366 15.26 -4.35 1.48
C TYR A 366 15.87 -2.98 1.26
N SER A 367 16.46 -2.41 2.31
CA SER A 367 16.95 -1.03 2.36
C SER A 367 18.45 -0.97 2.12
N PHE A 368 18.88 0.07 1.41
CA PHE A 368 20.27 0.40 1.15
C PHE A 368 20.56 1.82 1.61
N GLU A 369 21.73 2.00 2.20
CA GLU A 369 22.28 3.32 2.45
C GLU A 369 22.80 3.94 1.14
N MET A 370 22.50 5.22 0.94
CA MET A 370 23.03 6.02 -0.15
C MET A 370 23.62 7.31 0.40
N ASN A 371 24.81 7.68 -0.07
CA ASN A 371 25.27 9.04 0.15
C ASN A 371 24.48 10.03 -0.73
N HIS A 372 24.61 11.32 -0.43
CA HIS A 372 23.92 12.39 -1.15
C HIS A 372 24.09 12.30 -2.68
N TYR A 373 25.31 12.05 -3.17
CA TYR A 373 25.59 12.00 -4.61
C TYR A 373 24.91 10.81 -5.30
N GLN A 374 24.91 9.63 -4.67
CA GLN A 374 24.17 8.46 -5.16
C GLN A 374 22.66 8.72 -5.20
N GLY A 375 22.12 9.38 -4.17
CA GLY A 375 20.71 9.80 -4.12
C GLY A 375 20.34 10.76 -5.26
N LEU A 376 21.21 11.73 -5.58
CA LEU A 376 21.02 12.63 -6.71
C LEU A 376 21.03 11.88 -8.06
N ILE A 377 21.95 10.93 -8.25
CA ILE A 377 21.98 10.10 -9.48
C ILE A 377 20.70 9.27 -9.60
N LEU A 378 20.21 8.68 -8.50
CA LEU A 378 18.95 7.94 -8.49
C LEU A 378 17.79 8.81 -8.95
N MET A 379 17.63 9.99 -8.33
CA MET A 379 16.56 10.92 -8.68
C MET A 379 16.67 11.43 -10.12
N GLU A 380 17.88 11.65 -10.64
CA GLU A 380 18.10 12.02 -12.04
C GLU A 380 17.70 10.88 -13.00
N THR A 381 17.94 9.64 -12.61
CA THR A 381 17.58 8.47 -13.43
C THR A 381 16.06 8.29 -13.47
N ILE A 382 15.39 8.46 -12.33
CA ILE A 382 13.92 8.46 -12.24
C ILE A 382 13.33 9.62 -13.05
N ARG A 383 13.93 10.82 -13.00
CA ARG A 383 13.54 11.99 -13.80
C ARG A 383 13.51 11.66 -15.29
N LYS A 384 14.59 11.07 -15.81
CA LYS A 384 14.71 10.65 -17.22
C LYS A 384 13.68 9.59 -17.59
N ASP A 385 13.36 8.69 -16.67
CA ASP A 385 12.34 7.66 -16.90
C ASP A 385 10.93 8.26 -16.94
N ILE A 386 10.65 9.29 -16.12
CA ILE A 386 9.40 10.06 -16.21
C ILE A 386 9.33 10.81 -17.56
N GLU A 387 10.41 11.45 -17.99
CA GLU A 387 10.48 12.11 -19.31
C GLU A 387 10.24 11.12 -20.46
N GLY A 388 10.94 9.99 -20.42
CA GLY A 388 10.78 8.90 -21.38
C GLY A 388 9.36 8.35 -21.38
N ALA A 389 8.76 8.15 -20.20
CA ALA A 389 7.36 7.74 -20.07
C ALA A 389 6.42 8.78 -20.68
N ARG A 390 6.58 10.08 -20.40
CA ARG A 390 5.77 11.17 -20.97
C ARG A 390 5.85 11.21 -22.50
N ALA A 391 7.04 10.97 -23.04
CA ALA A 391 7.29 10.89 -24.49
C ALA A 391 6.83 9.57 -25.14
N GLY A 392 6.33 8.59 -24.37
CA GLY A 392 5.93 7.27 -24.88
C GLY A 392 7.11 6.32 -25.16
N ASN A 393 8.30 6.65 -24.68
CA ASN A 393 9.54 5.89 -24.87
C ASN A 393 9.83 4.87 -23.75
N MET A 394 8.86 4.58 -22.88
CA MET A 394 8.99 3.58 -21.83
C MET A 394 8.03 2.42 -22.09
N VAL A 395 8.52 1.18 -21.95
CA VAL A 395 7.72 -0.04 -22.17
C VAL A 395 7.57 -0.86 -20.90
N PHE A 396 6.51 -1.66 -20.84
CA PHE A 396 6.26 -2.63 -19.79
C PHE A 396 6.06 -4.01 -20.41
N GLN A 397 6.74 -5.01 -19.85
CA GLN A 397 6.62 -6.42 -20.23
C GLN A 397 6.67 -7.25 -18.95
N ILE A 398 5.64 -8.05 -18.66
CA ILE A 398 5.56 -8.79 -17.39
C ILE A 398 6.77 -9.70 -17.18
N GLU A 399 7.27 -10.33 -18.24
CA GLU A 399 8.35 -11.34 -18.13
C GLU A 399 9.77 -10.77 -18.30
N ALA A 400 9.91 -9.49 -18.66
CA ALA A 400 11.21 -8.89 -18.95
C ALA A 400 11.32 -7.49 -18.33
N GLU A 401 10.81 -6.46 -19.02
CA GLU A 401 10.91 -5.06 -18.58
C GLU A 401 9.75 -4.63 -17.64
N ASN A 402 9.57 -5.31 -16.51
CA ASN A 402 8.52 -5.01 -15.51
C ASN A 402 9.00 -4.08 -14.38
N CYS A 403 8.17 -3.93 -13.34
CA CYS A 403 8.48 -3.13 -12.15
C CYS A 403 9.68 -3.64 -11.36
N ALA A 404 9.77 -4.95 -11.09
CA ALA A 404 10.89 -5.53 -10.35
C ALA A 404 12.23 -5.44 -11.12
N HIS A 405 12.20 -5.61 -12.45
CA HIS A 405 13.37 -5.38 -13.31
C HIS A 405 13.85 -3.94 -13.20
N TRP A 406 12.92 -2.98 -13.34
CA TRP A 406 13.21 -1.56 -13.26
C TRP A 406 13.98 -1.21 -11.97
N ILE A 407 13.51 -1.72 -10.83
CA ILE A 407 14.12 -1.48 -9.52
C ILE A 407 15.52 -2.11 -9.41
N GLN A 408 15.64 -3.40 -9.73
CA GLN A 408 16.93 -4.11 -9.67
C GLN A 408 17.98 -3.38 -10.52
N THR A 409 17.63 -2.99 -11.74
CA THR A 409 18.54 -2.30 -12.66
C THR A 409 18.98 -0.94 -12.12
N HIS A 410 18.06 -0.13 -11.58
CA HIS A 410 18.42 1.17 -11.00
C HIS A 410 19.40 1.02 -9.83
N LEU A 411 19.11 0.10 -8.91
CA LEU A 411 19.98 -0.15 -7.76
C LEU A 411 21.35 -0.64 -8.22
N GLU A 412 21.41 -1.58 -9.16
CA GLU A 412 22.68 -2.12 -9.68
C GLU A 412 23.51 -1.10 -10.44
N GLU A 413 22.88 -0.19 -11.19
CA GLU A 413 23.55 0.89 -11.91
C GLU A 413 24.20 1.89 -10.95
N ILE A 414 23.58 2.14 -9.80
CA ILE A 414 24.00 3.20 -8.86
C ILE A 414 24.92 2.67 -7.77
N LEU A 415 24.60 1.51 -7.20
CA LEU A 415 25.36 0.90 -6.10
C LEU A 415 26.42 -0.08 -6.61
N GLY A 416 26.27 -0.56 -7.84
CA GLY A 416 27.12 -1.58 -8.45
C GLY A 416 26.54 -2.98 -8.31
N LYS A 417 26.62 -3.78 -9.38
CA LYS A 417 26.07 -5.14 -9.45
C LYS A 417 26.55 -6.09 -8.35
N SER A 418 27.78 -5.92 -7.87
CA SER A 418 28.33 -6.76 -6.80
C SER A 418 27.78 -6.41 -5.42
N LYS A 419 27.22 -5.20 -5.24
CA LYS A 419 26.69 -4.72 -3.96
C LYS A 419 25.19 -4.90 -3.81
N VAL A 420 24.49 -5.15 -4.91
CA VAL A 420 23.04 -5.37 -4.90
C VAL A 420 22.81 -6.88 -5.01
N PRO A 421 22.29 -7.53 -3.97
CA PRO A 421 21.94 -8.94 -4.07
C PRO A 421 20.86 -9.14 -5.12
N ASN A 422 20.65 -10.39 -5.53
CA ASN A 422 19.59 -10.69 -6.47
C ASN A 422 18.22 -10.58 -5.79
N LEU A 423 17.55 -9.42 -5.83
CA LEU A 423 16.29 -9.20 -5.12
C LEU A 423 15.09 -9.89 -5.79
N PHE A 424 15.10 -9.97 -7.13
CA PHE A 424 13.89 -10.33 -7.89
C PHE A 424 14.08 -11.39 -8.97
N ARG A 425 15.31 -11.75 -9.39
CA ARG A 425 15.50 -12.66 -10.52
C ARG A 425 15.22 -14.09 -10.12
N ALA A 426 14.23 -14.69 -10.78
CA ALA A 426 13.87 -16.09 -10.64
C ALA A 426 13.65 -16.71 -12.03
N LYS A 427 13.80 -18.04 -12.14
CA LYS A 427 13.40 -18.74 -13.37
C LYS A 427 11.88 -18.85 -13.41
N LEU A 428 11.27 -18.54 -14.56
CA LEU A 428 9.81 -18.59 -14.74
C LEU A 428 9.22 -19.97 -14.40
N ASN A 429 9.93 -21.05 -14.73
CA ASN A 429 9.50 -22.41 -14.44
C ASN A 429 9.47 -22.77 -12.93
N LYS A 430 10.06 -21.93 -12.06
CA LYS A 430 9.90 -21.99 -10.60
C LYS A 430 8.66 -21.25 -10.11
N SER A 431 7.96 -20.52 -10.98
CA SER A 431 6.73 -19.84 -10.59
C SER A 431 5.63 -20.85 -10.27
N GLU A 432 4.85 -20.52 -9.25
CA GLU A 432 3.74 -21.33 -8.74
C GLU A 432 2.40 -20.68 -9.07
N ALA A 433 2.28 -20.16 -10.30
CA ALA A 433 1.03 -19.64 -10.82
C ALA A 433 -0.08 -20.71 -10.79
N GLY A 434 -1.32 -20.30 -10.54
CA GLY A 434 -2.50 -21.16 -10.59
C GLY A 434 -3.07 -21.35 -12.00
N GLY A 435 -4.12 -22.17 -12.12
CA GLY A 435 -4.92 -22.32 -13.34
C GLY A 435 -4.16 -22.89 -14.55
N LEU A 436 -4.57 -22.48 -15.75
CA LEU A 436 -3.98 -22.95 -17.01
C LEU A 436 -2.49 -22.58 -17.14
N VAL A 437 -2.12 -21.35 -16.75
CA VAL A 437 -0.72 -20.89 -16.74
C VAL A 437 0.12 -21.79 -15.84
N GLY A 438 -0.37 -22.12 -14.64
CA GLY A 438 0.29 -23.09 -13.75
C GLY A 438 0.46 -24.49 -14.36
N GLY A 439 -0.54 -24.97 -15.09
CA GLY A 439 -0.46 -26.23 -15.85
C GLY A 439 0.68 -26.21 -16.87
N PHE A 440 0.76 -25.14 -17.66
CA PHE A 440 1.83 -24.97 -18.65
C PHE A 440 3.22 -24.85 -18.04
N LEU A 441 3.36 -24.10 -16.94
CA LEU A 441 4.64 -23.98 -16.24
C LEU A 441 5.08 -25.30 -15.60
N ARG A 442 4.14 -26.10 -15.08
CA ARG A 442 4.41 -27.47 -14.61
C ARG A 442 4.88 -28.37 -15.75
N MET A 443 4.19 -28.35 -16.89
CA MET A 443 4.59 -29.11 -18.08
C MET A 443 5.99 -28.70 -18.57
N SER A 444 6.27 -27.40 -18.67
CA SER A 444 7.58 -26.89 -19.04
C SER A 444 8.67 -27.29 -18.03
N ARG A 445 8.36 -27.32 -16.73
CA ARG A 445 9.29 -27.74 -15.68
C ARG A 445 9.61 -29.24 -15.72
N SER A 446 8.64 -30.07 -16.09
CA SER A 446 8.82 -31.52 -16.26
C SER A 446 9.56 -31.90 -17.55
N ALA A 447 9.68 -30.97 -18.51
CA ALA A 447 10.41 -31.20 -19.75
C ALA A 447 11.94 -31.05 -19.57
N PRO A 448 12.75 -31.79 -20.35
CA PRO A 448 14.20 -31.58 -20.46
C PRO A 448 14.57 -30.10 -20.70
N LYS A 449 15.69 -29.64 -20.13
CA LYS A 449 16.13 -28.22 -20.19
C LYS A 449 16.08 -27.64 -21.61
N PHE A 450 16.50 -28.39 -22.62
CA PHE A 450 16.52 -27.96 -24.02
C PHE A 450 15.11 -27.78 -24.65
N LEU A 451 14.06 -28.35 -24.06
CA LEU A 451 12.67 -28.23 -24.52
C LEU A 451 11.88 -27.14 -23.79
N GLN A 452 12.38 -26.61 -22.68
CA GLN A 452 11.62 -25.65 -21.87
C GLN A 452 11.32 -24.36 -22.64
N VAL A 453 12.33 -23.79 -23.30
CA VAL A 453 12.18 -22.59 -24.13
C VAL A 453 11.25 -22.83 -25.34
N PRO A 454 11.42 -23.90 -26.15
CA PRO A 454 10.47 -24.23 -27.23
C PRO A 454 9.02 -24.37 -26.77
N ILE A 455 8.78 -25.00 -25.62
CA ILE A 455 7.44 -25.16 -25.04
C ILE A 455 6.86 -23.78 -24.71
N LEU A 456 7.60 -22.96 -23.97
CA LEU A 456 7.15 -21.62 -23.60
C LEU A 456 6.90 -20.75 -24.83
N LEU A 457 7.79 -20.76 -25.83
CA LEU A 457 7.61 -20.05 -27.09
C LEU A 457 6.31 -20.46 -27.79
N SER A 458 6.03 -21.77 -27.86
CA SER A 458 4.82 -22.29 -28.50
C SER A 458 3.54 -21.82 -27.80
N ILE A 459 3.58 -21.68 -26.47
CA ILE A 459 2.45 -21.16 -25.68
C ILE A 459 2.28 -19.65 -25.88
N HIS A 460 3.38 -18.90 -25.95
CA HIS A 460 3.34 -17.46 -26.09
C HIS A 460 2.94 -17.03 -27.50
N TYR A 461 3.41 -17.75 -28.53
CA TYR A 461 3.28 -17.36 -29.94
C TYR A 461 1.84 -16.98 -30.35
N PRO A 462 0.78 -17.74 -30.03
CA PRO A 462 -0.60 -17.36 -30.38
C PRO A 462 -1.06 -16.01 -29.81
N PHE A 463 -0.44 -15.54 -28.72
CA PHE A 463 -0.81 -14.28 -28.06
C PHE A 463 0.04 -13.08 -28.50
N GLY A 464 1.03 -13.30 -29.38
CA GLY A 464 1.73 -12.24 -30.09
C GLY A 464 2.96 -11.65 -29.37
N PRO A 465 3.97 -12.45 -28.98
CA PRO A 465 5.20 -11.96 -28.34
C PRO A 465 6.07 -11.08 -29.26
N TRP A 466 5.79 -11.09 -30.57
CA TRP A 466 6.40 -10.16 -31.55
C TRP A 466 5.74 -8.78 -31.56
N ARG A 467 4.56 -8.63 -30.96
CA ARG A 467 3.89 -7.33 -30.85
C ARG A 467 4.68 -6.45 -29.89
N GLY A 468 5.11 -5.34 -30.43
CA GLY A 468 6.05 -4.43 -29.81
C GLY A 468 5.80 -2.99 -30.23
N GLN A 469 6.68 -2.11 -29.77
CA GLN A 469 6.65 -0.70 -30.14
C GLN A 469 8.07 -0.17 -30.29
N TYR A 470 8.22 0.87 -31.09
CA TYR A 470 9.47 1.61 -31.16
C TYR A 470 9.56 2.57 -29.98
N VAL A 471 10.70 2.57 -29.31
CA VAL A 471 11.07 3.57 -28.32
C VAL A 471 12.39 4.20 -28.71
N THR A 472 12.59 5.43 -28.29
CA THR A 472 13.91 6.07 -28.32
C THR A 472 14.60 5.75 -27.00
N ASP A 473 15.72 5.04 -27.04
CA ASP A 473 16.47 4.70 -25.83
C ASP A 473 17.27 5.88 -25.29
N ARG A 474 18.06 5.65 -24.23
CA ARG A 474 18.85 6.68 -23.57
C ARG A 474 20.01 7.22 -24.43
N THR A 475 20.42 6.52 -25.49
CA THR A 475 21.47 7.01 -26.43
C THR A 475 20.87 7.78 -27.60
N GLY A 476 19.53 7.86 -27.68
CA GLY A 476 18.82 8.50 -28.78
C GLY A 476 18.51 7.56 -29.94
N GLU A 477 18.81 6.26 -29.81
CA GLU A 477 18.57 5.28 -30.86
C GLU A 477 17.12 4.78 -30.83
N LYS A 478 16.52 4.64 -32.01
CA LYS A 478 15.17 4.12 -32.17
C LYS A 478 15.21 2.58 -32.16
N VAL A 479 14.79 1.98 -31.06
CA VAL A 479 14.82 0.54 -30.84
C VAL A 479 13.40 -0.04 -30.82
N PHE A 480 13.18 -1.14 -31.54
CA PHE A 480 11.91 -1.88 -31.46
C PHE A 480 11.94 -2.86 -30.28
N LYS A 481 11.08 -2.61 -29.29
CA LYS A 481 10.92 -3.43 -28.09
C LYS A 481 9.73 -4.38 -28.23
N SER A 482 10.00 -5.67 -28.13
CA SER A 482 9.02 -6.75 -28.15
C SER A 482 9.51 -7.91 -27.28
N LEU A 483 8.61 -8.72 -26.72
CA LEU A 483 9.00 -9.81 -25.82
C LEU A 483 9.91 -10.83 -26.53
N ASN A 484 9.65 -11.13 -27.81
CA ASN A 484 10.46 -12.06 -28.61
C ASN A 484 11.90 -11.58 -28.90
N ARG A 485 12.24 -10.33 -28.58
CA ARG A 485 13.59 -9.76 -28.75
C ARG A 485 14.34 -9.58 -27.42
N THR A 486 13.74 -9.99 -26.31
CA THR A 486 14.35 -9.85 -24.98
C THR A 486 15.29 -11.00 -24.67
N SER A 487 16.16 -10.82 -23.67
CA SER A 487 17.03 -11.87 -23.15
C SER A 487 16.28 -12.99 -22.42
N PHE A 488 15.00 -12.79 -22.07
CA PHE A 488 14.15 -13.76 -21.39
C PHE A 488 14.20 -15.15 -22.05
N TRP A 489 14.20 -15.23 -23.38
CA TRP A 489 14.22 -16.52 -24.09
C TRP A 489 15.53 -17.29 -23.99
N LYS A 490 16.61 -16.67 -23.50
CA LYS A 490 17.91 -17.34 -23.33
C LYS A 490 17.96 -18.20 -22.07
N ASP A 491 17.42 -17.69 -20.97
CA ASP A 491 17.59 -18.26 -19.63
C ASP A 491 16.28 -18.40 -18.84
N ILE A 492 15.16 -17.95 -19.42
CA ILE A 492 13.81 -17.89 -18.85
C ILE A 492 13.78 -17.19 -17.48
N ILE A 493 14.70 -16.23 -17.28
CA ILE A 493 14.74 -15.40 -16.07
C ILE A 493 13.70 -14.29 -16.18
N VAL A 494 12.86 -14.23 -15.15
CA VAL A 494 11.89 -13.16 -14.92
C VAL A 494 12.23 -12.44 -13.62
N TYR A 495 11.77 -11.21 -13.51
CA TYR A 495 11.91 -10.41 -12.30
C TYR A 495 10.58 -10.45 -11.55
N THR A 496 10.48 -11.23 -10.48
CA THR A 496 9.22 -11.42 -9.75
C THR A 496 9.29 -10.79 -8.36
N PRO A 497 8.38 -9.85 -8.02
CA PRO A 497 8.31 -9.26 -6.68
C PRO A 497 8.18 -10.31 -5.56
N ALA A 498 7.49 -11.42 -5.83
CA ALA A 498 7.31 -12.52 -4.86
C ALA A 498 8.65 -13.19 -4.46
N PHE A 499 9.70 -13.06 -5.28
CA PHE A 499 11.01 -13.62 -4.96
C PHE A 499 11.72 -12.89 -3.82
N LEU A 500 11.46 -11.60 -3.64
CA LEU A 500 12.00 -10.86 -2.50
C LEU A 500 11.46 -11.41 -1.18
N HIS A 501 10.15 -11.69 -1.12
CA HIS A 501 9.53 -12.36 0.03
C HIS A 501 10.15 -13.73 0.28
N TYR A 502 10.27 -14.55 -0.76
CA TYR A 502 10.89 -15.87 -0.67
C TYR A 502 12.31 -15.82 -0.08
N GLN A 503 13.11 -14.82 -0.45
CA GLN A 503 14.46 -14.67 0.08
C GLN A 503 14.48 -14.35 1.58
N PHE A 504 13.56 -13.52 2.07
CA PHE A 504 13.40 -13.28 3.50
C PHE A 504 12.91 -14.54 4.23
N GLU A 505 11.95 -15.28 3.65
CA GLU A 505 11.41 -16.52 4.24
C GLU A 505 12.48 -17.61 4.38
N LYS A 506 13.45 -17.63 3.45
CA LYS A 506 14.61 -18.53 3.50
C LYS A 506 15.77 -18.01 4.34
N GLY A 507 15.65 -16.81 4.92
CA GLY A 507 16.73 -16.18 5.69
C GLY A 507 17.96 -15.82 4.86
N ILE A 508 17.83 -15.79 3.52
CA ILE A 508 18.91 -15.40 2.60
C ILE A 508 19.18 -13.90 2.73
N LEU A 509 18.10 -13.11 2.78
CA LEU A 509 18.16 -11.69 3.08
C LEU A 509 17.70 -11.47 4.51
N LYS A 510 18.38 -10.57 5.21
CA LYS A 510 17.93 -10.03 6.50
C LYS A 510 17.54 -8.57 6.30
N PRO A 511 16.47 -8.09 6.97
CA PRO A 511 16.06 -6.71 6.86
C PRO A 511 17.11 -5.78 7.49
N ASN A 512 17.29 -4.59 6.89
CA ASN A 512 18.04 -3.45 7.46
C ASN A 512 19.50 -3.73 7.86
N LEU A 513 20.23 -4.54 7.08
CA LEU A 513 21.68 -4.71 7.28
C LEU A 513 22.44 -3.44 6.86
N SER A 514 23.43 -3.05 7.66
CA SER A 514 24.41 -2.03 7.28
C SER A 514 25.37 -2.54 6.19
N TYR A 515 26.08 -1.64 5.51
CA TYR A 515 27.09 -2.04 4.50
C TYR A 515 28.17 -2.98 5.06
N ASP A 516 28.56 -2.79 6.32
CA ASP A 516 29.58 -3.63 6.97
C ASP A 516 29.07 -5.06 7.24
N GLU A 517 27.75 -5.25 7.32
CA GLU A 517 27.12 -6.58 7.50
C GLU A 517 26.73 -7.25 6.17
N LEU A 518 26.76 -6.51 5.07
CA LEU A 518 26.44 -6.98 3.72
C LEU A 518 27.57 -7.84 3.12
N ASP A 519 28.83 -7.51 3.43
CA ASP A 519 30.00 -8.25 2.92
C ASP A 519 30.03 -9.71 3.41
N GLU A 520 29.51 -10.01 4.61
CA GLU A 520 29.39 -11.40 5.12
C GLU A 520 28.32 -12.24 4.41
N VAL A 521 27.29 -11.61 3.83
CA VAL A 521 26.21 -12.29 3.10
C VAL A 521 26.62 -12.56 1.65
N ILE A 522 27.39 -11.66 1.05
CA ILE A 522 27.86 -11.76 -0.34
C ILE A 522 28.96 -12.83 -0.49
N GLU A 523 29.75 -13.11 0.57
CA GLU A 523 30.81 -14.13 0.54
C GLU A 523 30.33 -15.59 0.68
N LYS A 524 29.03 -15.84 0.88
CA LYS A 524 28.45 -17.20 0.85
C LYS A 524 27.52 -17.39 -0.35
N PRO A 525 28.05 -17.60 -1.56
CA PRO A 525 27.23 -18.17 -2.62
C PRO A 525 26.83 -19.57 -2.17
N ASP A 526 25.52 -19.76 -1.98
CA ASP A 526 24.94 -21.07 -1.74
C ASP A 526 25.34 -22.01 -2.89
N SER A 527 26.20 -22.99 -2.58
CA SER A 527 26.66 -24.02 -3.49
C SER A 527 25.53 -24.94 -3.98
N SER A 528 24.29 -24.72 -3.54
CA SER A 528 23.09 -25.39 -4.09
C SER A 528 22.53 -24.77 -5.37
N ILE A 529 23.11 -23.67 -5.88
CA ILE A 529 22.82 -23.12 -7.22
C ILE A 529 24.02 -23.36 -8.16
N GLU A 530 24.46 -24.61 -8.29
CA GLU A 530 25.43 -24.96 -9.34
C GLU A 530 24.77 -24.94 -10.73
N LEU A 531 25.22 -23.97 -11.54
CA LEU A 531 25.30 -24.09 -12.99
C LEU A 531 26.27 -25.22 -13.33
N VAL A 532 25.77 -26.45 -13.47
CA VAL A 532 26.55 -27.54 -14.09
C VAL A 532 26.62 -27.29 -15.59
N GLU A 533 27.61 -26.54 -16.03
CA GLU A 533 28.24 -26.73 -17.34
C GLU A 533 29.17 -27.95 -17.22
N LYS A 534 28.75 -29.09 -17.77
CA LYS A 534 29.70 -30.13 -18.16
C LYS A 534 29.91 -30.03 -19.66
N SER A 535 31.08 -29.50 -20.03
CA SER A 535 31.66 -29.66 -21.35
C SER A 535 31.97 -31.15 -21.57
N SER A 536 31.26 -31.81 -22.47
CA SER A 536 31.72 -33.08 -23.05
C SER A 536 32.43 -32.80 -24.38
N LYS A 537 33.75 -32.65 -24.30
CA LYS A 537 34.70 -33.00 -25.36
C LYS A 537 35.67 -34.02 -24.75
N GLY A 538 35.81 -35.16 -25.43
CA GLY A 538 36.63 -36.30 -25.02
C GLY A 538 35.79 -37.56 -24.95
#